data_AF-A0A7K4G3I0-F1
#
_entry.id   AF-A0A7K4G3I0-F1
#
_cell.length_a   1.000
_cell.length_b   1.000
_cell.length_c   1.000
_cell.angle_alpha   90.00
_cell.angle_beta   90.00
_cell.angle_gamma   90.00
#
_symmetry.space_group_name_H-M   'P 1'
#
loop_
_entity.id
_entity.type
_entity.pdbx_description
1 polymer ?
#
loop_
_entity_poly.entity_id
_entity_poly.type
_entity_poly.pdbx_seq_one_letter_code
_entity_poly.pdbx_strand_id
1 'polypeptide(L)'
;MRYIIISIVCIFSGFLILGVFGHDYQIANIEASEFGECYDYHDYKEPVIVSCSSKIFDQTLFFAIVIVLIGSGIILLIKGVKGKWDNDVKSEDMVGPGGDKSLEKD
;
A
#
# COMPACT_ATOMS: atom_id res chain seq x y z
N MET A 1 19.69 -0.88 -2.09
CA MET A 1 18.64 0.02 -2.64
C MET A 1 17.36 -0.69 -3.10
N ARG A 2 17.29 -2.03 -3.06
CA ARG A 2 16.17 -2.81 -3.63
C ARG A 2 14.88 -2.64 -2.82
N TYR A 3 14.96 -2.70 -1.50
CA TYR A 3 13.78 -2.63 -0.65
C TYR A 3 13.16 -1.23 -0.59
N ILE A 4 14.00 -0.19 -0.69
CA ILE A 4 13.56 1.21 -0.73
C ILE A 4 12.85 1.51 -2.06
N ILE A 5 13.37 1.01 -3.18
CA ILE A 5 12.70 1.20 -4.49
C ILE A 5 11.34 0.48 -4.50
N ILE A 6 11.29 -0.75 -4.00
CA ILE A 6 10.04 -1.52 -3.90
C ILE A 6 9.02 -0.79 -3.01
N SER A 7 9.44 -0.22 -1.88
CA SER A 7 8.52 0.48 -0.99
C SER A 7 7.94 1.74 -1.61
N ILE A 8 8.75 2.54 -2.31
CA ILE A 8 8.28 3.75 -3.02
C ILE A 8 7.24 3.38 -4.07
N VAL A 9 7.51 2.34 -4.87
CA VAL A 9 6.57 1.85 -5.89
C VAL A 9 5.25 1.38 -5.25
N CYS A 10 5.31 0.63 -4.15
CA CYS A 10 4.11 0.19 -3.43
C CYS A 10 3.29 1.37 -2.90
N ILE A 11 3.93 2.34 -2.23
CA ILE A 11 3.23 3.50 -1.67
C ILE A 11 2.59 4.34 -2.79
N PHE A 12 3.34 4.59 -3.87
CA PHE A 12 2.86 5.36 -5.01
C PHE A 12 1.67 4.69 -5.69
N SER A 13 1.73 3.38 -5.91
CA SER A 13 0.61 2.60 -6.44
C SER A 13 -0.64 2.70 -5.56
N GLY A 14 -0.47 2.62 -4.23
CA GLY A 14 -1.58 2.82 -3.29
C GLY A 14 -2.26 4.18 -3.42
N PHE A 15 -1.49 5.25 -3.56
CA PHE A 15 -2.04 6.59 -3.78
C PHE A 15 -2.68 6.75 -5.16
N LEU A 16 -2.16 6.10 -6.21
CA LEU A 16 -2.82 6.11 -7.52
C LEU A 16 -4.19 5.42 -7.49
N ILE A 17 -4.28 4.26 -6.85
CA ILE A 17 -5.55 3.54 -6.70
C ILE A 17 -6.57 4.39 -5.93
N LEU A 18 -6.14 5.09 -4.87
CA LEU A 18 -6.99 6.05 -4.16
C LEU A 18 -7.40 7.23 -5.05
N GLY A 19 -6.50 7.77 -5.86
CA GLY A 19 -6.80 8.91 -6.72
C GLY A 19 -7.79 8.56 -7.84
N VAL A 20 -7.66 7.38 -8.44
CA VAL A 20 -8.50 6.95 -9.57
C VAL A 20 -9.86 6.44 -9.10
N PHE A 21 -9.90 5.59 -8.08
CA PHE A 21 -11.12 4.90 -7.65
C PHE A 21 -11.74 5.47 -6.37
N GLY A 22 -11.01 6.31 -5.63
CA GLY A 22 -11.47 6.79 -4.32
C GLY A 22 -12.76 7.60 -4.36
N HIS A 23 -13.09 8.22 -5.49
CA HIS A 23 -14.34 8.96 -5.64
C HIS A 23 -15.57 8.04 -5.59
N ASP A 24 -15.54 6.93 -6.32
CA ASP A 24 -16.65 5.98 -6.42
C ASP A 24 -16.98 5.36 -5.06
N TYR A 25 -15.94 5.11 -4.25
CA TYR A 25 -16.10 4.53 -2.93
C TYR A 25 -16.49 5.55 -1.86
N GLN A 26 -16.20 6.85 -1.99
CA GLN A 26 -16.60 7.85 -0.98
C GLN A 26 -18.10 8.21 -1.03
N ILE A 27 -18.71 8.14 -2.23
CA ILE A 27 -20.10 8.52 -2.43
C ILE A 27 -21.07 7.58 -1.68
N ALA A 28 -20.73 6.29 -1.57
CA ALA A 28 -21.57 5.31 -0.87
C ALA A 28 -21.77 5.62 0.63
N ASN A 29 -20.75 6.17 1.30
CA ASN A 29 -20.86 6.56 2.72
C ASN A 29 -21.72 7.80 2.94
N ILE A 30 -21.73 8.74 1.99
CA ILE A 30 -22.60 9.93 2.05
C ILE A 30 -24.05 9.50 1.82
N GLU A 31 -24.30 8.69 0.79
CA GLU A 31 -25.62 8.17 0.43
C GLU A 31 -26.26 7.38 1.59
N ALA A 32 -25.49 6.50 2.23
CA ALA A 32 -25.96 5.73 3.39
C ALA A 32 -26.20 6.59 4.65
N SER A 33 -25.44 7.66 4.87
CA SER A 33 -25.59 8.51 6.06
C SER A 33 -26.81 9.45 5.99
N GLU A 34 -27.25 9.80 4.78
CA GLU A 34 -28.20 10.89 4.58
C GLU A 34 -29.57 10.44 4.05
N PHE A 35 -29.65 9.30 3.33
CA PHE A 35 -30.89 8.88 2.68
C PHE A 35 -31.46 7.53 3.17
N GLY A 36 -30.71 6.73 3.93
CA GLY A 36 -31.19 5.48 4.56
C GLY A 36 -31.47 4.32 3.59
N GLU A 37 -31.69 4.60 2.30
CA GLU A 37 -31.91 3.64 1.22
C GLU A 37 -30.72 3.71 0.24
N CYS A 38 -30.08 2.57 -0.05
CA CYS A 38 -28.97 2.49 -0.99
C CYS A 38 -29.43 1.91 -2.33
N TYR A 39 -29.04 2.56 -3.41
CA TYR A 39 -29.35 2.12 -4.77
C TYR A 39 -28.08 1.63 -5.48
N ASP A 40 -28.22 0.56 -6.26
CA ASP A 40 -27.21 0.10 -7.21
C ASP A 40 -27.61 0.57 -8.62
N TYR A 41 -26.83 1.50 -9.16
CA TYR A 41 -27.09 2.08 -10.48
C TYR A 41 -26.27 1.31 -11.52
N HIS A 42 -26.94 0.43 -12.27
CA HIS A 42 -26.36 -0.25 -13.42
C HIS A 42 -26.75 0.45 -14.72
N ASP A 43 -25.79 0.65 -15.63
CA ASP A 43 -25.99 1.39 -16.90
C ASP A 43 -27.13 0.88 -17.80
N TYR A 44 -27.60 -0.36 -17.58
CA TYR A 44 -28.61 -1.03 -18.43
C TYR A 44 -29.79 -1.62 -17.65
N LYS A 45 -29.93 -1.32 -16.35
CA LYS A 45 -31.03 -1.86 -15.52
C LYS A 45 -31.61 -0.81 -14.60
N GLU A 46 -32.89 -0.98 -14.26
CA GLU A 46 -33.54 -0.17 -13.24
C GLU A 46 -32.79 -0.32 -11.90
N PRO A 47 -32.60 0.78 -11.16
CA PRO A 47 -31.82 0.79 -9.94
C PRO A 47 -32.48 -0.11 -8.89
N VAL A 48 -31.70 -1.05 -8.36
CA VAL A 48 -32.17 -2.01 -7.36
C VAL A 48 -31.82 -1.52 -5.96
N ILE A 49 -32.78 -1.63 -5.04
CA ILE A 49 -32.57 -1.33 -3.63
C ILE A 49 -31.67 -2.42 -3.05
N VAL A 50 -30.50 -2.05 -2.57
CA VAL A 50 -29.53 -2.95 -1.93
C VAL A 50 -29.35 -2.57 -0.47
N SER A 51 -29.08 -3.56 0.38
CA SER A 51 -28.76 -3.30 1.78
C SER A 51 -27.50 -2.44 1.86
N CYS A 52 -27.60 -1.22 2.43
CA CYS A 52 -26.47 -0.31 2.61
C CYS A 52 -25.26 -0.98 3.31
N SER A 53 -25.51 -1.97 4.18
CA SER A 53 -24.45 -2.73 4.85
C SER A 53 -23.48 -3.41 3.88
N SER A 54 -23.94 -3.92 2.74
CA SER A 54 -23.07 -4.61 1.77
C SER A 54 -22.20 -3.61 0.98
N LYS A 55 -22.81 -2.51 0.54
CA LYS A 55 -22.12 -1.44 -0.21
C LYS A 55 -21.05 -0.76 0.66
N ILE A 56 -21.37 -0.49 1.94
CA ILE A 56 -20.42 0.04 2.93
C ILE A 56 -19.32 -0.97 3.25
N PHE A 57 -19.64 -2.26 3.31
CA PHE A 57 -18.64 -3.31 3.53
C PHE A 57 -17.62 -3.35 2.39
N ASP A 58 -18.07 -3.28 1.13
CA ASP A 58 -17.18 -3.26 -0.05
C ASP A 58 -16.28 -2.01 -0.06
N GLN A 59 -16.84 -0.85 0.28
CA GLN A 59 -16.07 0.38 0.50
C GLN A 59 -15.02 0.20 1.61
N THR A 60 -15.43 -0.33 2.75
CA THR A 60 -14.54 -0.53 3.91
C THR A 60 -13.43 -1.52 3.57
N LEU A 61 -13.76 -2.58 2.84
CA LEU A 61 -12.81 -3.59 2.38
C LEU A 61 -11.79 -2.97 1.40
N PHE A 62 -12.25 -2.16 0.45
CA PHE A 62 -11.37 -1.43 -0.47
C PHE A 62 -10.38 -0.55 0.29
N PHE A 63 -10.86 0.31 1.18
CA PHE A 63 -9.99 1.18 1.98
C PHE A 63 -9.05 0.38 2.90
N ALA A 64 -9.51 -0.72 3.48
CA ALA A 64 -8.68 -1.60 4.31
C ALA A 64 -7.52 -2.21 3.50
N ILE A 65 -7.79 -2.71 2.29
CA ILE A 65 -6.75 -3.26 1.40
C ILE A 65 -5.73 -2.18 1.04
N VAL A 66 -6.18 -0.97 0.70
CA VAL A 66 -5.28 0.14 0.38
C VAL A 66 -4.42 0.53 1.58
N ILE A 67 -4.99 0.62 2.79
CA ILE A 67 -4.24 0.92 4.02
C ILE A 67 -3.19 -0.15 4.29
N VAL A 68 -3.52 -1.43 4.11
CA VAL A 68 -2.56 -2.53 4.24
C VAL A 68 -1.43 -2.39 3.22
N LEU A 69 -1.75 -2.05 1.97
CA LEU A 69 -0.77 -1.86 0.91
C LEU A 69 0.19 -0.71 1.21
N ILE A 70 -0.34 0.48 1.56
CA ILE A 70 0.47 1.65 1.93
C ILE A 70 1.28 1.37 3.21
N GLY A 71 0.63 0.78 4.22
CA GLY A 71 1.27 0.42 5.49
C GLY A 71 2.43 -0.56 5.32
N SER A 72 2.26 -1.57 4.45
CA SER A 72 3.34 -2.51 4.12
C SER A 72 4.54 -1.81 3.45
N GLY A 73 4.26 -0.84 2.56
CA GLY A 73 5.29 0.00 1.95
C GLY A 73 6.06 0.82 2.99
N ILE A 74 5.36 1.44 3.95
CA ILE A 74 5.99 2.22 5.03
C ILE A 74 6.89 1.32 5.89
N ILE A 75 6.43 0.11 6.26
CA ILE A 75 7.22 -0.84 7.05
C ILE A 75 8.50 -1.26 6.29
N LEU A 76 8.38 -1.56 4.99
CA LEU A 76 9.52 -1.88 4.14
C LEU A 76 10.50 -0.71 4.02
N LEU A 77 10.00 0.53 3.93
CA LEU A 77 10.84 1.73 3.89
C LEU A 77 11.61 1.92 5.20
N ILE A 78 10.96 1.76 6.37
CA ILE A 78 11.62 1.84 7.67
C ILE A 78 12.73 0.78 7.78
N LYS A 79 12.44 -0.47 7.38
CA LYS A 79 13.43 -1.55 7.39
C LYS A 79 14.55 -1.36 6.37
N GLY A 80 14.27 -0.73 5.23
CA GLY A 80 15.28 -0.41 4.22
C GLY A 80 16.23 0.70 4.67
N VAL A 81 15.72 1.75 5.31
CA VAL A 81 16.52 2.90 5.76
C VAL A 81 17.28 2.62 7.06
N LYS A 82 16.62 2.04 8.07
CA LYS A 82 17.25 1.75 9.38
C LYS A 82 17.93 0.38 9.45
N GLY A 83 17.50 -0.57 8.61
CA GLY A 83 17.97 -1.95 8.68
C GLY A 83 19.15 -2.22 7.77
N LYS A 84 19.84 -3.33 8.04
CA LYS A 84 20.89 -3.85 7.14
C LYS A 84 20.32 -4.48 5.86
N TRP A 85 18.99 -4.59 5.71
CA TRP A 85 18.36 -5.30 4.60
C TRP A 85 18.78 -4.79 3.22
N ASP A 86 19.11 -3.50 3.13
CA ASP A 86 19.52 -2.88 1.88
C ASP A 86 21.04 -2.63 1.79
N ASN A 87 21.74 -2.80 2.91
CA ASN A 87 23.18 -2.55 3.11
C ASN A 87 23.99 -3.84 3.38
N ASP A 88 23.34 -5.01 3.39
CA ASP A 88 24.00 -6.31 3.53
C ASP A 88 24.50 -6.74 2.16
N VAL A 89 25.66 -6.21 1.80
CA VAL A 89 26.39 -6.57 0.58
C VAL A 89 27.29 -7.74 0.92
N LYS A 90 27.36 -8.75 0.04
CA LYS A 90 28.34 -9.82 0.22
C LYS A 90 29.74 -9.22 0.27
N SER A 91 30.61 -9.81 1.09
CA SER A 91 32.00 -9.35 1.23
C SER A 91 32.78 -9.39 -0.09
N GLU A 92 32.40 -10.27 -1.03
CA GLU A 92 32.97 -10.35 -2.38
C GLU A 92 32.62 -9.12 -3.25
N ASP A 93 31.51 -8.44 -2.95
CA ASP A 93 31.00 -7.28 -3.68
C ASP A 93 31.28 -5.95 -2.95
N MET A 94 32.06 -5.98 -1.86
CA MET A 94 32.47 -4.79 -1.12
C MET A 94 33.63 -4.07 -1.83
N VAL A 95 33.36 -2.90 -2.41
CA VAL A 95 34.34 -2.07 -3.14
C VAL A 95 34.98 -0.96 -2.28
N GLY A 96 35.08 -1.17 -0.97
CA GLY A 96 35.71 -0.22 -0.04
C GLY A 96 36.63 -0.92 0.97
N PRO A 97 37.64 -0.23 1.52
CA PRO A 97 38.60 -0.83 2.45
C PRO A 97 37.91 -1.25 3.75
N GLY A 98 37.58 -2.53 3.83
CA GLY A 98 36.94 -3.14 4.99
C GLY A 98 37.17 -4.63 4.97
N GLY A 99 38.36 -5.08 5.38
CA GLY A 99 38.57 -6.52 5.51
C GLY A 99 39.94 -7.04 5.93
N ASP A 100 41.05 -6.38 5.60
CA ASP A 100 42.36 -6.89 6.01
C ASP A 100 42.73 -6.37 7.40
N LYS A 101 42.29 -7.08 8.44
CA LYS A 101 42.87 -6.98 9.79
C LYS A 101 43.44 -8.32 10.26
N SER A 102 43.88 -9.17 9.34
CA SER A 102 44.48 -10.46 9.69
C SER A 102 45.66 -10.82 8.78
N LEU A 103 46.49 -9.85 8.42
CA LEU A 103 47.87 -10.02 7.95
C LEU A 103 48.55 -8.70 8.36
N GLU A 104 49.24 -8.59 9.48
CA GLU A 104 50.57 -9.14 9.69
C GLU A 104 50.85 -9.04 11.19
N LYS A 105 51.02 -10.19 11.82
CA LYS A 105 51.57 -10.33 13.15
C LYS A 105 52.85 -11.09 12.92
N ASP A 106 53.96 -10.37 12.75
CA ASP A 106 55.34 -10.81 12.98
C ASP A 106 56.24 -9.57 13.10
#